data_AF-A0A2A2MBU4-F1
#
_entry.id   AF-A0A2A2MBU4-F1
#
_cell.length_a   1.000
_cell.length_b   1.000
_cell.length_c   1.000
_cell.angle_alpha   90.00
_cell.angle_beta   90.00
_cell.angle_gamma   90.00
#
_symmetry.space_group_name_H-M   'P 1'
#
loop_
_entity.id
_entity.type
_entity.pdbx_description
1 polymer ?
#
loop_
_entity_poly.entity_id
_entity_poly.type
_entity_poly.pdbx_seq_one_letter_code
_entity_poly.pdbx_strand_id
1 'polypeptide(L)'
;MSYKADKIDNSDIYVSYLINGAGDWEINDKELIISLNNLKSTPEKVIYNGENIDLKDLSLLENITHKKFPAVEDMIANGASQSYKVIIDEHNYKTLDVINPFGKDFNIEMYREK
;
A
#
# COMPACT_ATOMS: atom_id res chain seq x y z
N MET A 1 -3.74 0.69 -0.22
CA MET A 1 -2.86 -0.01 -1.19
C MET A 1 -3.29 -1.46 -1.24
N SER A 2 -3.23 -2.12 -2.40
CA SER A 2 -3.66 -3.53 -2.54
C SER A 2 -2.46 -4.42 -2.82
N TYR A 3 -2.37 -5.51 -2.07
CA TYR A 3 -1.30 -6.50 -2.18
C TYR A 3 -1.87 -7.85 -2.58
N LYS A 4 -1.14 -8.55 -3.44
CA LYS A 4 -1.38 -9.97 -3.72
C LYS A 4 -0.46 -10.78 -2.81
N ALA A 5 -1.02 -11.55 -1.91
CA ALA A 5 -0.23 -12.53 -1.16
C ALA A 5 0.12 -13.69 -2.11
N ASP A 6 1.31 -14.28 -1.94
CA ASP A 6 1.70 -15.48 -2.66
C ASP A 6 0.64 -16.58 -2.52
N LYS A 7 0.54 -17.46 -3.53
CA LYS A 7 -0.45 -18.54 -3.55
C LYS A 7 -0.37 -19.37 -2.26
N ILE A 8 -1.50 -19.49 -1.58
CA ILE A 8 -1.70 -20.49 -0.53
C ILE A 8 -2.46 -21.64 -1.18
N ASP A 9 -1.86 -22.83 -1.27
CA ASP A 9 -2.51 -24.04 -1.81
C ASP A 9 -3.24 -23.84 -3.16
N ASN A 10 -2.55 -23.23 -4.14
CA ASN A 10 -3.10 -22.89 -5.46
C ASN A 10 -4.26 -21.88 -5.50
N SER A 11 -4.71 -21.37 -4.36
CA SER A 11 -5.73 -20.31 -4.29
C SER A 11 -5.10 -18.91 -4.43
N ASP A 12 -5.78 -18.04 -5.17
CA ASP A 12 -5.39 -16.63 -5.29
C ASP A 12 -6.02 -15.84 -4.16
N ILE A 13 -5.19 -15.07 -3.44
CA ILE A 13 -5.64 -14.22 -2.34
C ILE A 13 -5.20 -12.78 -2.59
N TYR A 14 -6.17 -11.88 -2.51
CA TYR A 14 -5.95 -10.45 -2.62
C TYR A 14 -6.37 -9.79 -1.32
N VAL A 15 -5.49 -8.95 -0.77
CA VAL A 15 -5.78 -8.19 0.43
C VAL A 15 -5.55 -6.71 0.13
N SER A 16 -6.58 -5.90 0.33
CA SER A 16 -6.47 -4.44 0.31
C SER A 16 -6.34 -3.95 1.74
N TYR A 17 -5.42 -3.02 1.94
CA TYR A 17 -5.12 -2.44 3.24
C TYR A 17 -5.36 -0.94 3.22
N LEU A 18 -5.99 -0.47 4.29
CA LEU A 18 -5.89 0.92 4.73
C LEU A 18 -4.52 1.12 5.36
N ILE A 19 -3.83 2.16 4.93
CA ILE A 19 -2.49 2.48 5.40
C ILE A 19 -2.54 3.85 6.04
N ASN A 20 -2.09 3.92 7.29
CA ASN A 20 -1.82 5.16 7.99
C ASN A 20 -0.30 5.25 8.22
N GLY A 21 0.34 6.17 7.50
CA GLY A 21 1.78 6.36 7.57
C GLY A 21 2.12 7.74 8.12
N ALA A 22 3.09 7.81 9.01
CA ALA A 22 3.78 9.03 9.40
C ALA A 22 5.18 9.02 8.79
N GLY A 23 5.59 10.16 8.24
CA GLY A 23 6.82 10.24 7.48
C GLY A 23 7.23 11.66 7.15
N ASP A 24 8.43 11.79 6.62
CA ASP A 24 9.02 13.03 6.17
C ASP A 24 8.85 13.18 4.66
N TRP A 25 8.61 14.42 4.24
CA TRP A 25 8.38 14.77 2.84
C TRP A 25 9.44 15.80 2.48
N GLU A 26 10.32 15.45 1.55
CA GLU A 26 11.37 16.33 1.07
C GLU A 26 11.16 16.58 -0.42
N ILE A 27 11.19 17.85 -0.84
CA ILE A 27 11.09 18.22 -2.26
C ILE A 27 12.45 18.76 -2.68
N ASN A 28 13.07 18.05 -3.62
CA ASN A 28 14.32 18.41 -4.26
C ASN A 28 14.05 18.64 -5.75
N ASP A 29 14.01 19.90 -6.17
CA ASP A 29 13.62 20.33 -7.52
C ASP A 29 12.25 19.79 -7.97
N LYS A 30 12.23 18.70 -8.73
CA LYS A 30 11.04 18.02 -9.26
C LYS A 30 10.87 16.61 -8.71
N GLU A 31 11.63 16.27 -7.68
CA GLU A 31 11.55 15.00 -6.99
C GLU A 31 10.95 15.22 -5.60
N LEU A 32 9.82 14.56 -5.34
CA LEU A 32 9.25 14.44 -4.00
C LEU A 32 9.71 13.11 -3.44
N ILE A 33 10.46 13.15 -2.34
CA ILE A 33 10.87 11.98 -1.58
C ILE A 33 9.95 11.88 -0.37
N ILE A 34 9.22 10.77 -0.26
CA ILE A 34 8.44 10.46 0.94
C ILE A 34 9.13 9.31 1.65
N SER A 35 9.57 9.58 2.88
CA SER A 35 10.18 8.61 3.77
C SER A 35 9.17 8.22 4.84
N LEU A 36 8.71 6.96 4.84
CA LEU A 36 7.76 6.48 5.84
C LEU A 36 8.53 5.91 7.03
N ASN A 37 8.59 6.70 8.11
CA ASN A 37 9.28 6.31 9.35
C ASN A 37 8.42 5.39 10.22
N ASN A 38 7.10 5.48 10.08
CA ASN A 38 6.15 4.63 10.78
C ASN A 38 4.96 4.38 9.86
N LEU A 39 4.61 3.12 9.67
CA LEU A 39 3.45 2.71 8.89
C LEU A 39 2.62 1.77 9.75
N LYS A 40 1.32 1.99 9.78
CA LYS A 40 0.34 1.04 10.28
C LYS A 40 -0.60 0.67 9.16
N SER A 41 -0.74 -0.62 8.90
CA SER A 41 -1.73 -1.13 7.96
C SER A 41 -2.85 -1.87 8.68
N THR A 42 -4.05 -1.81 8.09
CA THR A 42 -5.20 -2.58 8.56
C THR A 42 -5.88 -3.16 7.34
N PRO A 43 -6.11 -4.48 7.28
CA PRO A 43 -6.87 -5.09 6.20
C PRO A 43 -8.24 -4.42 6.08
N GLU A 44 -8.59 -4.00 4.87
CA GLU A 44 -9.87 -3.37 4.53
C GLU A 44 -10.75 -4.31 3.69
N LYS A 45 -10.12 -5.16 2.86
CA LYS A 45 -10.84 -6.11 2.01
C LYS A 45 -9.99 -7.33 1.74
N VAL A 46 -10.58 -8.52 1.86
CA VAL A 46 -9.96 -9.78 1.46
C VAL A 46 -10.80 -10.45 0.38
N ILE A 47 -10.14 -10.89 -0.68
CA ILE A 47 -10.74 -11.70 -1.75
C ILE A 47 -10.00 -13.02 -1.80
N TYR A 48 -10.73 -14.13 -1.64
CA TYR A 48 -10.21 -15.49 -1.70
C TYR A 48 -10.90 -16.22 -2.86
N ASN A 49 -10.14 -16.64 -3.88
CA ASN A 49 -10.70 -17.29 -5.08
C ASN A 49 -11.85 -16.50 -5.76
N GLY A 50 -11.78 -15.18 -5.72
CA GLY A 50 -12.79 -14.29 -6.30
C GLY A 50 -13.95 -13.93 -5.36
N GLU A 51 -14.08 -14.60 -4.21
CA GLU A 51 -15.12 -14.33 -3.22
C GLU A 51 -14.65 -13.33 -2.16
N ASN A 52 -15.50 -12.38 -1.78
CA ASN A 52 -15.20 -11.46 -0.69
C ASN A 52 -15.34 -12.17 0.65
N ILE A 53 -14.33 -12.01 1.50
CA ILE A 53 -14.32 -12.51 2.87
C ILE A 53 -14.60 -11.34 3.82
N ASP A 54 -15.49 -11.54 4.78
CA ASP A 54 -15.71 -10.58 5.87
C ASP A 54 -14.44 -10.49 6.73
N LEU A 55 -14.01 -9.27 7.06
CA LEU A 55 -12.81 -9.05 7.87
C LEU A 55 -12.89 -9.73 9.25
N LYS A 56 -14.10 -9.94 9.79
CA LYS A 56 -14.31 -10.68 11.05
C LYS A 56 -13.87 -12.14 10.95
N ASP A 57 -13.89 -12.70 9.74
CA ASP A 57 -13.53 -14.09 9.47
C ASP A 57 -12.04 -14.25 9.12
N LEU A 58 -11.26 -13.16 9.03
CA LEU A 58 -9.81 -13.25 8.77
C LEU A 58 -9.11 -14.16 9.78
N SER A 59 -9.39 -14.00 11.06
CA SER A 59 -8.75 -14.77 12.12
C SER A 59 -9.04 -16.26 12.00
N LEU A 60 -10.24 -16.62 11.51
CA LEU A 60 -10.59 -18.01 11.21
C LEU A 60 -9.77 -18.53 10.03
N LEU A 61 -9.62 -17.74 8.97
CA LEU A 61 -8.79 -18.07 7.80
C LEU A 61 -7.31 -18.24 8.16
N GLU A 62 -6.74 -17.38 8.99
CA GLU A 62 -5.34 -17.51 9.44
C GLU A 62 -5.13 -18.80 10.25
N ASN A 63 -6.11 -19.16 11.08
CA ASN A 63 -6.07 -20.39 11.87
C ASN A 63 -6.19 -21.64 11.00
N ILE A 64 -7.03 -21.61 9.96
CA ILE A 64 -7.25 -22.74 9.04
C ILE A 64 -6.06 -22.91 8.09
N THR A 65 -5.51 -21.81 7.58
CA THR A 65 -4.39 -21.83 6.62
C THR A 65 -3.01 -21.91 7.29
N HIS A 66 -2.95 -21.77 8.62
CA HIS A 66 -1.72 -21.62 9.41
C HIS A 66 -0.78 -20.53 8.90
N LYS A 67 -1.30 -19.54 8.16
CA LYS A 67 -0.56 -18.41 7.62
C LYS A 67 -1.21 -17.14 8.14
N LYS A 68 -0.40 -16.28 8.76
CA LYS A 68 -0.82 -14.91 9.05
C LYS A 68 -0.84 -14.11 7.76
N PHE A 69 -1.83 -13.25 7.60
CA PHE A 69 -1.78 -12.26 6.54
C PHE A 69 -0.64 -11.30 6.85
N PRO A 70 0.31 -11.09 5.92
CA PRO A 70 1.43 -10.19 6.16
C PRO A 70 0.87 -8.79 6.41
N ALA A 71 1.40 -8.10 7.41
CA ALA A 71 1.19 -6.67 7.51
C ALA A 71 2.03 -6.00 6.39
N VAL A 72 1.58 -4.86 5.88
CA VAL A 72 2.38 -4.10 4.89
C VAL A 72 3.76 -3.74 5.47
N GLU A 73 3.81 -3.50 6.76
CA GLU A 73 5.00 -3.27 7.59
C GLU A 73 6.00 -4.42 7.54
N ASP A 74 5.52 -5.67 7.44
CA ASP A 74 6.39 -6.84 7.35
C ASP A 74 7.05 -6.95 5.97
N MET A 75 6.49 -6.27 4.97
CA MET A 75 6.93 -6.29 3.58
C MET A 75 7.82 -5.10 3.22
N ILE A 76 7.82 -4.05 4.05
CA ILE A 76 8.54 -2.80 3.80
C ILE A 76 9.55 -2.60 4.93
N ALA A 77 10.83 -2.46 4.60
CA ALA A 77 11.87 -2.17 5.59
C ALA A 77 11.59 -0.83 6.30
N ASN A 78 11.84 -0.77 7.61
CA ASN A 78 11.74 0.49 8.35
C ASN A 78 12.67 1.56 7.75
N GLY A 79 12.16 2.77 7.53
CA GLY A 79 12.87 3.85 6.85
C GLY A 79 12.91 3.70 5.33
N ALA A 80 12.13 2.80 4.75
CA ALA A 80 11.94 2.76 3.30
C ALA A 80 11.39 4.12 2.81
N SER A 81 12.11 4.70 1.86
CA SER A 81 11.70 5.89 1.15
C SER A 81 11.25 5.50 -0.25
N GLN A 82 10.23 6.21 -0.73
CA GLN A 82 9.81 6.15 -2.11
C GLN A 82 10.00 7.54 -2.70
N SER A 83 10.73 7.63 -3.80
CA SER A 83 10.79 8.86 -4.58
C SER A 83 9.72 8.86 -5.65
N TYR A 84 9.20 10.05 -5.90
CA TYR A 84 8.14 10.33 -6.83
C TYR A 84 8.55 11.52 -7.70
N LYS A 85 8.30 11.42 -9.00
CA LYS A 85 8.54 12.54 -9.89
C LYS A 85 7.31 13.44 -9.92
N VAL A 86 7.47 14.71 -9.58
CA VAL A 86 6.40 15.70 -9.66
C VAL A 86 6.18 16.06 -11.13
N ILE A 87 4.98 15.75 -11.65
CA ILE A 87 4.58 16.04 -13.03
C ILE A 87 3.82 17.37 -13.10
N ILE A 88 2.91 17.59 -12.14
CA ILE A 88 2.11 18.81 -12.03
C ILE A 88 2.25 19.34 -10.60
N ASP A 89 2.51 20.64 -10.49
CA ASP A 89 2.59 21.37 -9.22
C ASP A 89 1.70 22.62 -9.25
N GLU A 90 0.49 22.50 -8.72
CA GLU A 90 -0.45 23.60 -8.52
C GLU A 90 -0.74 23.81 -7.03
N HIS A 91 -1.25 25.00 -6.68
CA HIS A 91 -1.45 25.40 -5.27
C HIS A 91 -2.30 24.42 -4.45
N ASN A 92 -3.31 23.79 -5.07
CA ASN A 92 -4.24 22.87 -4.40
C ASN A 92 -4.21 21.45 -4.98
N TYR A 93 -3.34 21.20 -5.95
CA TYR A 93 -3.32 19.95 -6.69
C TYR A 93 -1.89 19.60 -7.12
N LYS A 94 -1.49 18.35 -6.91
CA LYS A 94 -0.23 17.82 -7.44
C LYS A 94 -0.47 16.47 -8.09
N THR A 95 0.23 16.21 -9.19
CA THR A 95 0.32 14.89 -9.80
C THR A 95 1.73 14.36 -9.66
N LEU A 96 1.85 13.16 -9.10
CA LEU A 96 3.10 12.46 -8.90
C LEU A 96 3.12 11.20 -9.76
N ASP A 97 4.23 10.94 -10.42
CA ASP A 97 4.50 9.69 -11.14
C ASP A 97 5.24 8.72 -10.21
N VAL A 98 4.69 7.51 -10.06
CA VAL A 98 5.21 6.46 -9.18
C VAL A 98 5.80 5.34 -10.03
N ILE A 99 7.10 5.08 -9.86
CA ILE A 99 7.76 3.91 -10.42
C ILE A 99 7.41 2.70 -9.53
N ASN A 100 6.66 1.75 -10.08
CA ASN A 100 6.22 0.57 -9.34
C ASN A 100 7.17 -0.62 -9.62
N PRO A 101 8.01 -1.04 -8.65
CA PRO A 101 8.95 -2.13 -8.88
C PRO A 101 8.28 -3.50 -9.08
N PHE A 102 6.99 -3.62 -8.77
CA PHE A 102 6.24 -4.88 -8.84
C PHE A 102 5.17 -4.89 -9.93
N GLY A 103 5.09 -3.86 -10.78
CA GLY A 103 4.00 -3.76 -11.74
C GLY A 103 4.13 -2.59 -12.71
N LYS A 104 2.99 -2.09 -13.17
CA LYS A 104 2.95 -0.88 -14.00
C LYS A 104 3.04 0.36 -13.12
N ASP A 105 3.73 1.36 -13.64
CA ASP A 105 3.74 2.70 -13.08
C ASP A 105 2.33 3.28 -13.03
N PHE A 106 2.10 4.15 -12.06
CA PHE A 106 0.81 4.78 -11.84
C PHE A 106 1.00 6.20 -11.31
N ASN A 107 -0.03 7.04 -11.49
CA ASN A 107 -0.03 8.40 -10.96
C ASN A 107 -0.74 8.46 -9.61
N ILE A 108 -0.20 9.26 -8.70
CA ILE A 108 -0.90 9.71 -7.49
C ILE A 108 -1.37 11.14 -7.72
N GLU A 109 -2.64 11.38 -7.45
CA GLU A 109 -3.23 12.72 -7.40
C GLU A 109 -3.39 13.14 -5.94
N MET A 110 -2.83 14.30 -5.59
CA MET A 110 -2.93 14.87 -4.26
C MET A 110 -3.73 16.17 -4.30
N TYR A 111 -4.67 16.29 -3.38
CA TYR A 111 -5.50 17.48 -3.22
C TYR A 111 -5.29 18.07 -1.83
N ARG A 112 -5.21 19.40 -1.76
CA ARG A 112 -5.22 20.10 -0.48
C ARG A 112 -6.62 19.96 0.16
N GLU A 113 -6.67 19.42 1.38
CA GLU A 113 -7.90 19.38 2.16
C GLU A 113 -8.35 20.83 2.48
N LYS A 114 -9.66 21.08 2.35
CA LYS A 114 -10.26 22.42 2.51
C LYS A 114 -10.57 22.74 3.96
#